data_AF-A0A376DLR8-F1
#
_entry.id   AF-A0A376DLR8-F1
#
_cell.length_a   1.000
_cell.length_b   1.000
_cell.length_c   1.000
_cell.angle_alpha   90.00
_cell.angle_beta   90.00
_cell.angle_gamma   90.00
#
_symmetry.space_group_name_H-M   'P 1'
#
loop_
_entity.id
_entity.type
_entity.pdbx_description
1 polymer ?
#
loop_
_entity_poly.entity_id
_entity_poly.type
_entity_poly.pdbx_seq_one_letter_code
_entity_poly.pdbx_strand_id
1 'polypeptide(L)'
;MSMWKMRNAGNINFFKVSCNRIKILIVLLIETKLMTQETFKNTVFILKDEMYRFAKRFVMSSDEAEDVVQDLMIKFWQKKEELEKFGNLKSYALKSVRNECLNRLKHHDVKLGFADLQLHRSELYSMDINNMKDYIIGFINQLPEKQKMVIHLKDVEEYEVSEISEMLDMEENAVRVNLMRARQKVKEQISQLMSYEQRSISE
;
A
#
# COMPACT_ATOMS: atom_id res chain seq x y z
N MET A 1 -76.70 -14.60 0.41
CA MET A 1 -75.38 -15.19 0.10
C MET A 1 -74.32 -14.23 0.63
N SER A 2 -73.89 -14.38 1.89
CA SER A 2 -72.75 -15.22 2.33
C SER A 2 -71.41 -14.70 1.80
N MET A 3 -70.31 -14.60 2.54
CA MET A 3 -69.93 -14.83 3.94
C MET A 3 -68.39 -14.67 3.89
N TRP A 4 -67.80 -13.85 4.78
CA TRP A 4 -66.41 -13.98 5.27
C TRP A 4 -65.23 -13.75 4.26
N LYS A 5 -64.08 -13.16 4.60
CA LYS A 5 -63.27 -13.21 5.83
C LYS A 5 -62.53 -11.90 6.10
N MET A 6 -62.61 -11.45 7.36
CA MET A 6 -61.54 -10.75 8.05
C MET A 6 -60.32 -11.67 8.22
N ARG A 7 -59.11 -11.09 8.16
CA ARG A 7 -58.00 -11.40 9.08
C ARG A 7 -57.31 -10.07 9.37
N ASN A 8 -57.66 -9.50 10.52
CA ASN A 8 -56.84 -9.40 11.73
C ASN A 8 -55.84 -8.25 11.62
N ALA A 9 -56.22 -7.07 12.12
CA ALA A 9 -56.14 -6.65 13.54
C ALA A 9 -54.85 -5.84 13.71
N GLY A 10 -54.86 -4.54 13.97
CA GLY A 10 -55.85 -3.75 14.68
C GLY A 10 -55.24 -3.31 16.00
N ASN A 11 -55.13 -1.99 16.15
CA ASN A 11 -54.78 -1.26 17.38
C ASN A 11 -53.32 -1.45 17.85
N ILE A 12 -52.63 -0.41 18.33
CA ILE A 12 -53.08 0.44 19.43
C ILE A 12 -52.65 1.90 19.24
N ASN A 13 -53.64 2.75 19.44
CA ASN A 13 -53.60 4.18 19.68
C ASN A 13 -52.50 4.64 20.67
N PHE A 14 -52.04 5.88 20.46
CA PHE A 14 -51.73 6.87 21.49
C PHE A 14 -50.98 6.37 22.75
N PHE A 15 -49.68 6.64 22.81
CA PHE A 15 -49.05 6.96 24.09
C PHE A 15 -48.13 8.17 23.90
N LYS A 16 -48.58 9.33 24.41
CA LYS A 16 -47.70 10.37 24.91
C LYS A 16 -46.70 9.70 25.86
N VAL A 17 -45.43 9.62 25.47
CA VAL A 17 -44.35 9.37 26.41
C VAL A 17 -43.33 10.48 26.23
N SER A 18 -43.41 11.40 27.19
CA SER A 18 -42.36 12.31 27.57
C SER A 18 -41.05 11.55 27.77
N CYS A 19 -39.93 12.22 27.49
CA CYS A 19 -38.58 11.75 27.74
C CYS A 19 -38.07 10.64 26.80
N ASN A 20 -37.20 11.04 25.85
CA ASN A 20 -35.80 10.63 25.98
C ASN A 20 -34.93 11.32 24.92
N ARG A 21 -34.41 12.49 25.26
CA ARG A 21 -33.20 13.06 24.63
C ARG A 21 -32.05 12.02 24.63
N ILE A 22 -32.10 11.06 25.56
CA ILE A 22 -31.20 9.90 25.71
C ILE A 22 -31.43 8.82 24.63
N LYS A 23 -32.66 8.58 24.12
CA LYS A 23 -32.92 7.56 23.09
C LYS A 23 -32.43 8.02 21.71
N ILE A 24 -32.55 9.32 21.41
CA ILE A 24 -31.93 9.93 20.23
C ILE A 24 -30.39 9.92 20.37
N LEU A 25 -29.87 10.18 21.58
CA LEU A 25 -28.42 10.09 21.85
C LEU A 25 -27.88 8.65 21.67
N ILE A 26 -28.61 7.62 22.12
CA ILE A 26 -28.18 6.22 22.00
C ILE A 26 -28.22 5.75 20.54
N VAL A 27 -29.22 6.18 19.75
CA VAL A 27 -29.25 5.88 18.30
C VAL A 27 -28.11 6.61 17.56
N LEU A 28 -27.77 7.85 17.94
CA LEU A 28 -26.58 8.56 17.42
C LEU A 28 -25.24 7.97 17.89
N LEU A 29 -25.19 7.33 19.06
CA LEU A 29 -24.00 6.65 19.60
C LEU A 29 -23.74 5.29 18.95
N ILE A 30 -24.76 4.65 18.36
CA ILE A 30 -24.62 3.34 17.71
C ILE A 30 -24.16 3.48 16.24
N GLU A 31 -24.33 4.65 15.60
CA GLU A 31 -23.94 4.88 14.20
C GLU A 31 -22.51 5.42 14.00
N THR A 32 -21.79 5.78 15.07
CA THR A 32 -20.39 6.23 14.95
C THR A 32 -19.49 5.32 15.77
N LYS A 33 -19.13 4.18 15.17
CA LYS A 33 -18.02 3.37 15.67
C LYS A 33 -16.74 4.16 15.40
N LEU A 34 -16.44 5.13 16.26
CA LEU A 34 -15.24 5.94 16.14
C LEU A 34 -14.03 5.00 16.27
N MET A 35 -13.14 4.97 15.28
CA MET A 35 -11.93 4.15 15.38
C MET A 35 -11.16 4.50 16.66
N THR A 36 -11.08 3.52 17.56
CA THR A 36 -10.42 3.67 18.87
C THR A 36 -8.91 3.63 18.69
N GLN A 37 -8.17 4.09 19.69
CA GLN A 37 -6.70 4.04 19.68
C GLN A 37 -6.18 2.60 19.54
N GLU A 38 -6.85 1.64 20.18
CA GLU A 38 -6.48 0.23 20.12
C GLU A 38 -6.75 -0.36 18.74
N THR A 39 -7.90 -0.05 18.16
CA THR A 39 -8.23 -0.46 16.79
C THR A 39 -7.20 0.08 15.79
N PHE A 40 -6.85 1.37 15.87
CA PHE A 40 -5.83 1.96 14.99
C PHE A 40 -4.46 1.31 15.15
N LYS A 41 -4.04 1.02 16.38
CA LYS A 41 -2.76 0.32 16.65
C LYS A 41 -2.73 -1.07 16.00
N ASN A 42 -3.84 -1.79 16.06
CA ASN A 42 -3.91 -3.16 15.57
C ASN A 42 -4.16 -3.25 14.05
N THR A 43 -4.57 -2.17 13.38
CA THR A 43 -4.88 -2.17 11.94
C THR A 43 -3.93 -1.31 11.11
N VAL A 44 -3.71 -0.05 11.50
CA VAL A 44 -2.90 0.91 10.74
C VAL A 44 -1.45 0.85 11.18
N PHE A 45 -1.19 0.84 12.49
CA PHE A 45 0.17 0.95 13.02
C PHE A 45 1.04 -0.26 12.67
N ILE A 46 0.44 -1.44 12.50
CA ILE A 46 1.14 -2.65 12.03
C ILE A 46 1.74 -2.49 10.62
N LEU A 47 1.24 -1.55 9.82
CA LEU A 47 1.73 -1.29 8.46
C LEU A 47 2.99 -0.40 8.45
N LYS A 48 3.41 0.16 9.60
CA LYS A 48 4.50 1.14 9.69
C LYS A 48 5.78 0.66 8.99
N ASP A 49 6.23 -0.54 9.31
CA ASP A 49 7.51 -1.06 8.82
C ASP A 49 7.45 -1.35 7.32
N GLU A 50 6.31 -1.83 6.84
CA GLU A 50 6.08 -2.07 5.41
C GLU A 50 6.00 -0.76 4.63
N MET A 51 5.28 0.23 5.16
CA MET A 51 5.24 1.60 4.61
C MET A 51 6.64 2.21 4.55
N TYR A 52 7.48 2.01 5.57
CA TYR A 52 8.85 2.51 5.60
C TYR A 52 9.73 1.83 4.56
N ARG A 53 9.70 0.49 4.49
CA ARG A 53 10.44 -0.26 3.45
C ARG A 53 10.02 0.16 2.05
N PHE A 54 8.73 0.39 1.85
CA PHE A 54 8.18 0.86 0.58
C PHE A 54 8.59 2.30 0.27
N ALA A 55 8.49 3.22 1.25
CA ALA A 55 8.88 4.62 1.11
C ALA A 55 10.36 4.75 0.73
N LYS A 56 11.24 3.97 1.37
CA LYS A 56 12.67 3.94 1.04
C LYS A 56 12.89 3.76 -0.45
N ARG A 57 12.10 2.94 -1.15
CA ARG A 57 12.25 2.69 -2.60
C ARG A 57 12.12 3.94 -3.47
N PHE A 58 11.51 5.00 -2.96
CA PHE A 58 11.26 6.25 -3.69
C PHE A 58 12.17 7.41 -3.26
N VAL A 59 12.48 7.52 -1.97
CA VAL A 59 13.20 8.67 -1.39
C VAL A 59 14.67 8.39 -1.15
N MET A 60 15.51 9.44 -1.03
CA MET A 60 16.97 9.28 -1.06
C MET A 60 17.58 8.91 0.30
N SER A 61 16.96 9.33 1.40
CA SER A 61 17.48 9.10 2.75
C SER A 61 16.53 8.27 3.61
N SER A 62 17.08 7.53 4.57
CA SER A 62 16.27 6.78 5.55
C SER A 62 15.44 7.74 6.41
N ASP A 63 15.99 8.91 6.75
CA ASP A 63 15.29 9.95 7.50
C ASP A 63 14.07 10.47 6.73
N GLU A 64 14.21 10.73 5.43
CA GLU A 64 13.09 11.18 4.60
C GLU A 64 12.00 10.10 4.48
N ALA A 65 12.38 8.83 4.43
CA ALA A 65 11.43 7.71 4.43
C ALA A 65 10.68 7.62 5.76
N GLU A 66 11.37 7.82 6.87
CA GLU A 66 10.76 7.85 8.19
C GLU A 66 9.78 9.02 8.34
N ASP A 67 10.17 10.22 7.89
CA ASP A 67 9.32 11.40 7.89
C ASP A 67 8.04 11.18 7.07
N VAL A 68 8.15 10.57 5.88
CA VAL A 68 6.97 10.22 5.05
C VAL A 68 6.00 9.34 5.84
N VAL A 69 6.51 8.30 6.51
CA VAL A 69 5.68 7.38 7.28
C VAL A 69 5.07 8.08 8.49
N GLN A 70 5.83 8.90 9.21
CA GLN A 70 5.34 9.65 10.37
C GLN A 70 4.21 10.62 9.97
N ASP A 71 4.41 11.40 8.91
CA ASP A 71 3.39 12.32 8.39
C ASP A 71 2.10 11.58 8.01
N LEU A 72 2.24 10.44 7.35
CA LEU A 72 1.10 9.62 6.94
C LEU A 72 0.40 8.99 8.14
N MET A 73 1.12 8.55 9.18
CA MET A 73 0.50 8.05 10.41
C MET A 73 -0.35 9.13 11.09
N ILE A 74 0.13 10.37 11.12
CA ILE A 74 -0.63 11.50 11.66
C ILE A 74 -1.87 11.78 10.79
N LYS A 75 -1.70 11.82 9.46
CA LYS A 75 -2.83 12.01 8.51
C LYS A 75 -3.88 10.91 8.64
N PHE A 76 -3.45 9.65 8.78
CA PHE A 76 -4.33 8.51 8.97
C PHE A 76 -5.09 8.58 10.29
N TRP A 77 -4.43 9.01 11.37
CA TRP A 77 -5.11 9.23 12.64
C TRP A 77 -6.15 10.36 12.56
N GLN A 78 -5.84 11.46 11.86
CA GLN A 78 -6.77 12.57 11.66
C GLN A 78 -7.97 12.18 10.80
N LYS A 79 -7.78 11.30 9.81
CA LYS A 79 -8.82 10.83 8.88
C LYS A 79 -9.34 9.43 9.20
N LYS A 80 -9.23 9.01 10.45
CA LYS A 80 -9.55 7.65 10.87
C LYS A 80 -10.97 7.16 10.55
N GLU A 81 -11.94 8.07 10.54
CA GLU A 81 -13.33 7.77 10.18
C GLU A 81 -13.52 7.52 8.68
N GLU A 82 -12.65 8.08 7.85
CA GLU A 82 -12.64 7.83 6.40
C GLU A 82 -11.90 6.53 6.08
N LEU A 83 -10.90 6.15 6.88
CA LEU A 83 -10.13 4.92 6.69
C LEU A 83 -10.99 3.66 6.72
N GLU A 84 -12.00 3.63 7.59
CA GLU A 84 -12.94 2.49 7.68
C GLU A 84 -13.78 2.28 6.42
N LYS A 85 -13.85 3.30 5.53
CA LYS A 85 -14.61 3.22 4.27
C LYS A 85 -13.82 2.58 3.14
N PHE A 86 -12.50 2.45 3.28
CA PHE A 86 -11.67 1.80 2.26
C PHE A 86 -11.69 0.29 2.45
N GLY A 87 -12.05 -0.45 1.40
CA GLY A 87 -12.10 -1.92 1.44
C GLY A 87 -10.73 -2.56 1.70
N ASN A 88 -9.65 -1.95 1.20
CA ASN A 88 -8.27 -2.40 1.42
C ASN A 88 -7.42 -1.27 2.00
N LEU A 89 -7.36 -1.23 3.34
CA LEU A 89 -6.57 -0.27 4.10
C LEU A 89 -5.08 -0.31 3.74
N LYS A 90 -4.55 -1.51 3.46
CA LYS A 90 -3.13 -1.72 3.16
C LYS A 90 -2.77 -1.16 1.78
N SER A 91 -3.58 -1.45 0.75
CA SER A 91 -3.44 -0.82 -0.58
C SER A 91 -3.55 0.70 -0.52
N TYR A 92 -4.50 1.22 0.25
CA TYR A 92 -4.65 2.66 0.46
C TYR A 92 -3.41 3.28 1.15
N ALA A 93 -2.87 2.61 2.17
CA ALA A 93 -1.71 3.08 2.90
C ALA A 93 -0.47 3.16 1.99
N LEU A 94 -0.18 2.08 1.24
CA LEU A 94 0.96 2.07 0.32
C LEU A 94 0.79 3.05 -0.84
N LYS A 95 -0.42 3.21 -1.38
CA LYS A 95 -0.71 4.24 -2.38
C LYS A 95 -0.43 5.64 -1.84
N SER A 96 -0.81 5.90 -0.59
CA SER A 96 -0.55 7.17 0.09
C SER A 96 0.95 7.41 0.28
N VAL A 97 1.72 6.37 0.65
CA VAL A 97 3.20 6.42 0.71
C VAL A 97 3.79 6.84 -0.62
N ARG A 98 3.41 6.15 -1.71
CA ARG A 98 3.90 6.48 -3.05
C ARG A 98 3.60 7.93 -3.42
N ASN A 99 2.36 8.38 -3.20
CA ASN A 99 1.94 9.73 -3.53
C ASN A 99 2.72 10.79 -2.75
N GLU A 100 2.94 10.56 -1.44
CA GLU A 100 3.71 11.47 -0.61
C GLU A 100 5.17 11.53 -1.06
N CYS A 101 5.79 10.37 -1.35
CA CYS A 101 7.16 10.32 -1.87
C CYS A 101 7.29 11.07 -3.21
N LEU A 102 6.38 10.83 -4.15
CA LEU A 102 6.37 11.51 -5.44
C LEU A 102 6.15 13.02 -5.31
N ASN A 103 5.33 13.47 -4.35
CA ASN A 103 5.13 14.88 -4.07
C ASN A 103 6.40 15.53 -3.53
N ARG A 104 7.10 14.87 -2.59
CA ARG A 104 8.37 15.35 -2.06
C ARG A 104 9.44 15.46 -3.15
N LEU A 105 9.54 14.45 -4.02
CA LEU A 105 10.45 14.47 -5.18
C LEU A 105 10.15 15.63 -6.13
N LYS A 106 8.88 15.88 -6.47
CA LYS A 106 8.49 17.04 -7.30
C LYS A 106 8.88 18.37 -6.66
N HIS A 107 8.71 18.50 -5.35
CA HIS A 107 9.11 19.72 -4.63
C HIS A 107 10.64 19.87 -4.54
N HIS A 108 11.38 18.76 -4.51
CA HIS A 108 12.84 18.73 -4.60
C HIS A 108 13.33 19.15 -6.00
N ASP A 109 12.70 18.66 -7.06
CA ASP A 109 13.01 19.02 -8.46
C ASP A 109 12.71 20.50 -8.76
N VAL A 110 11.61 21.04 -8.23
CA VAL A 110 11.28 22.48 -8.37
C VAL A 110 12.27 23.36 -7.60
N LYS A 111 12.82 22.87 -6.47
CA LYS A 111 13.89 23.57 -5.74
C LYS A 111 15.25 23.48 -6.44
N LEU A 112 15.49 22.44 -7.24
CA LEU A 112 16.72 22.16 -7.97
C LEU A 112 16.64 22.52 -9.46
N GLY A 113 15.99 23.64 -9.80
CA GLY A 113 15.94 24.18 -11.17
C GLY A 113 17.30 24.46 -11.84
N PHE A 114 18.42 24.07 -11.25
CA PHE A 114 19.76 24.04 -11.82
C PHE A 114 20.49 22.80 -11.29
N ALA A 115 21.09 22.02 -12.20
CA ALA A 115 21.90 20.81 -11.98
C ALA A 115 21.13 19.46 -11.94
N ASP A 116 20.88 18.95 -13.15
CA ASP A 116 21.19 17.58 -13.59
C ASP A 116 20.99 16.45 -12.55
N LEU A 117 19.73 16.08 -12.32
CA LEU A 117 19.35 15.00 -11.40
C LEU A 117 19.27 13.63 -12.08
N GLN A 118 20.15 13.35 -13.05
CA GLN A 118 20.24 12.01 -13.66
C GLN A 118 21.12 11.03 -12.89
N LEU A 119 21.90 11.46 -11.89
CA LEU A 119 23.03 10.66 -11.42
C LEU A 119 22.86 9.84 -10.13
N HIS A 120 21.85 10.05 -9.26
CA HIS A 120 21.95 9.52 -7.88
C HIS A 120 20.80 8.62 -7.40
N ARG A 121 20.01 8.03 -8.32
CA ARG A 121 18.94 7.07 -8.00
C ARG A 121 19.44 5.67 -7.55
N SER A 122 20.76 5.52 -7.36
CA SER A 122 21.47 4.23 -7.30
C SER A 122 21.87 3.78 -5.88
N GLU A 123 21.81 4.62 -4.86
CA GLU A 123 22.45 4.31 -3.56
C GLU A 123 21.55 3.56 -2.56
N LEU A 124 20.28 3.32 -2.91
CA LEU A 124 19.32 2.79 -1.95
C LEU A 124 19.28 1.25 -1.85
N TYR A 125 20.42 0.57 -1.88
CA TYR A 125 20.51 -0.82 -1.43
C TYR A 125 21.92 -1.05 -0.91
N SER A 126 22.13 -0.73 0.37
CA SER A 126 23.33 -1.15 1.09
C SER A 126 23.40 -2.68 1.06
N MET A 127 24.32 -3.17 0.24
CA MET A 127 24.68 -4.56 0.04
C MET A 127 25.28 -5.07 1.36
N ASP A 128 24.73 -6.18 1.88
CA ASP A 128 25.31 -6.87 3.03
C ASP A 128 25.18 -8.39 2.83
N ILE A 129 26.25 -9.09 3.22
CA ILE A 129 26.97 -10.11 2.43
C ILE A 129 26.24 -11.45 2.32
N ASN A 130 26.04 -11.97 1.09
CA ASN A 130 26.05 -13.40 0.73
C ASN A 130 26.00 -13.59 -0.81
N ASN A 131 27.05 -14.22 -1.37
CA ASN A 131 27.49 -14.31 -2.78
C ASN A 131 26.52 -14.83 -3.88
N MET A 132 25.22 -14.85 -3.65
CA MET A 132 24.21 -15.03 -4.70
C MET A 132 23.05 -14.04 -4.58
N LYS A 133 22.70 -13.66 -3.34
CA LYS A 133 21.68 -12.64 -3.08
C LYS A 133 22.10 -11.29 -3.64
N ASP A 134 23.37 -10.93 -3.51
CA ASP A 134 23.90 -9.66 -4.01
C ASP A 134 23.83 -9.56 -5.54
N TYR A 135 24.09 -10.66 -6.26
CA TYR A 135 23.90 -10.71 -7.71
C TYR A 135 22.44 -10.56 -8.11
N ILE A 136 21.52 -11.26 -7.42
CA ILE A 136 20.08 -11.15 -7.68
C ILE A 136 19.58 -9.72 -7.41
N ILE A 137 20.01 -9.11 -6.30
CA ILE A 137 19.69 -7.72 -5.98
C ILE A 137 20.27 -6.78 -7.05
N GLY A 138 21.50 -7.02 -7.51
CA GLY A 138 22.11 -6.30 -8.63
C GLY A 138 21.31 -6.40 -9.93
N PHE A 139 20.82 -7.59 -10.27
CA PHE A 139 19.96 -7.83 -11.43
C PHE A 139 18.62 -7.10 -11.32
N ILE A 140 17.98 -7.18 -10.16
CA ILE A 140 16.75 -6.44 -9.88
C ILE A 140 17.00 -4.92 -9.96
N ASN A 141 18.19 -4.46 -9.57
CA ASN A 141 18.57 -3.05 -9.64
C ASN A 141 18.71 -2.52 -11.06
N GLN A 142 18.98 -3.38 -12.04
CA GLN A 142 19.05 -3.04 -13.47
C GLN A 142 17.68 -3.09 -14.17
N LEU A 143 16.62 -3.45 -13.46
CA LEU A 143 15.27 -3.42 -14.01
C LEU A 143 14.76 -1.98 -14.12
N PRO A 144 13.97 -1.67 -15.16
CA PRO A 144 13.16 -0.46 -15.19
C PRO A 144 12.32 -0.32 -13.92
N GLU A 145 12.14 0.91 -13.46
CA GLU A 145 11.53 1.21 -12.15
C GLU A 145 10.15 0.55 -11.95
N LYS A 146 9.29 0.58 -12.98
CA LYS A 146 7.98 -0.10 -12.94
C LYS A 146 8.10 -1.62 -12.81
N GLN A 147 9.09 -2.24 -13.45
CA GLN A 147 9.31 -3.68 -13.37
C GLN A 147 9.86 -4.08 -12.00
N LYS A 148 10.82 -3.31 -11.46
CA LYS A 148 11.34 -3.47 -10.10
C LYS A 148 10.23 -3.37 -9.05
N MET A 149 9.34 -2.38 -9.19
CA MET A 149 8.25 -2.18 -8.24
C MET A 149 7.25 -3.34 -8.27
N VAL A 150 6.82 -3.74 -9.47
CA VAL A 150 5.84 -4.82 -9.64
C VAL A 150 6.38 -6.16 -9.16
N ILE A 151 7.64 -6.52 -9.46
CA ILE A 151 8.22 -7.78 -9.00
C ILE A 151 8.40 -7.79 -7.48
N HIS A 152 8.79 -6.66 -6.88
CA HIS A 152 8.90 -6.56 -5.42
C HIS A 152 7.54 -6.74 -4.74
N LEU A 153 6.52 -6.01 -5.21
CA LEU A 153 5.17 -6.10 -4.65
C LEU A 153 4.57 -7.50 -4.82
N LYS A 154 4.81 -8.18 -5.95
CA LYS A 154 4.25 -9.53 -6.16
C LYS A 154 5.07 -10.64 -5.50
N ASP A 155 6.39 -10.61 -5.61
CA ASP A 155 7.24 -11.76 -5.25
C ASP A 155 7.89 -11.62 -3.87
N VAL A 156 7.85 -10.44 -3.25
CA VAL A 156 8.36 -10.20 -1.88
C VAL A 156 7.22 -9.91 -0.91
N GLU A 157 6.30 -9.03 -1.29
CA GLU A 157 5.18 -8.62 -0.42
C GLU A 157 3.88 -9.41 -0.73
N GLU A 158 3.91 -10.32 -1.71
CA GLU A 158 2.85 -11.29 -2.06
C GLU A 158 1.49 -10.68 -2.46
N TYR A 159 1.45 -9.43 -2.92
CA TYR A 159 0.20 -8.77 -3.29
C TYR A 159 -0.50 -9.34 -4.52
N GLU A 160 -1.81 -9.20 -4.60
CA GLU A 160 -2.56 -9.53 -5.80
C GLU A 160 -2.44 -8.48 -6.90
N VAL A 161 -2.63 -8.92 -8.15
CA VAL A 161 -2.45 -8.05 -9.33
C VAL A 161 -3.38 -6.84 -9.29
N SER A 162 -4.60 -7.03 -8.80
CA SER A 162 -5.58 -5.95 -8.60
C SER A 162 -5.10 -4.91 -7.58
N GLU A 163 -4.53 -5.36 -6.46
CA GLU A 163 -3.98 -4.48 -5.41
C GLU A 163 -2.78 -3.69 -5.94
N ILE A 164 -1.87 -4.35 -6.67
CA ILE A 164 -0.71 -3.69 -7.29
C ILE A 164 -1.16 -2.63 -8.31
N SER A 165 -2.19 -2.95 -9.09
CA SER A 165 -2.81 -2.02 -10.05
C SER A 165 -3.30 -0.74 -9.36
N GLU A 166 -4.00 -0.89 -8.23
CA GLU A 166 -4.48 0.24 -7.43
C GLU A 166 -3.36 1.06 -6.78
N MET A 167 -2.32 0.40 -6.24
CA MET A 167 -1.18 1.04 -5.59
C MET A 167 -0.33 1.85 -6.58
N LEU A 168 -0.10 1.29 -7.78
CA LEU A 168 0.78 1.89 -8.78
C LEU A 168 0.05 2.76 -9.82
N ASP A 169 -1.29 2.86 -9.74
CA ASP A 169 -2.14 3.48 -10.77
C ASP A 169 -1.78 2.96 -12.17
N MET A 170 -1.84 1.64 -12.33
CA MET A 170 -1.53 0.92 -13.56
C MET A 170 -2.68 -0.01 -13.92
N GLU A 171 -2.96 -0.19 -15.21
CA GLU A 171 -3.90 -1.24 -15.63
C GLU A 171 -3.37 -2.62 -15.21
N GLU A 172 -4.24 -3.52 -14.76
CA GLU A 172 -3.82 -4.86 -14.35
C GLU A 172 -3.06 -5.62 -15.46
N ASN A 173 -3.44 -5.42 -16.73
CA ASN A 173 -2.71 -6.01 -17.85
C ASN A 173 -1.28 -5.47 -17.92
N ALA A 174 -1.09 -4.16 -17.72
CA ALA A 174 0.23 -3.56 -17.63
C ALA A 174 1.03 -4.10 -16.44
N VAL A 175 0.40 -4.38 -15.29
CA VAL A 175 1.05 -5.05 -14.14
C VAL A 175 1.54 -6.44 -14.55
N ARG A 176 0.68 -7.27 -15.14
CA ARG A 176 1.05 -8.64 -15.59
C ARG A 176 2.20 -8.63 -16.58
N VAL A 177 2.18 -7.72 -17.56
CA VAL A 177 3.25 -7.58 -18.56
C VAL A 177 4.56 -7.12 -17.92
N ASN A 178 4.52 -6.15 -17.00
CA ASN A 178 5.73 -5.70 -16.30
C ASN A 178 6.30 -6.81 -15.41
N LEU A 179 5.45 -7.57 -14.72
CA LEU A 179 5.87 -8.71 -13.91
C LEU A 179 6.55 -9.79 -14.76
N MET A 180 5.92 -10.16 -15.88
CA MET A 180 6.47 -11.15 -16.81
C MET A 180 7.85 -10.72 -17.31
N ARG A 181 7.98 -9.46 -17.76
CA ARG A 181 9.26 -8.92 -18.25
C ARG A 181 10.33 -8.86 -17.15
N ALA A 182 9.94 -8.48 -15.93
CA ALA A 182 10.83 -8.45 -14.78
C ALA A 182 11.40 -9.85 -14.48
N ARG A 183 10.53 -10.85 -14.34
CA ARG A 183 10.92 -12.24 -14.07
C ARG A 183 11.77 -12.84 -15.18
N GLN A 184 11.42 -12.57 -16.44
CA GLN A 184 12.20 -13.05 -17.59
C GLN A 184 13.63 -12.49 -17.56
N LYS A 185 13.77 -11.17 -17.35
CA LYS A 185 15.08 -10.52 -17.31
C LYS A 185 15.95 -11.02 -16.14
N VAL A 186 15.36 -11.18 -14.95
CA VAL A 186 16.08 -11.74 -13.79
C VAL A 186 16.50 -13.19 -14.05
N LYS A 187 15.63 -14.02 -14.63
CA LYS A 187 15.93 -15.41 -14.97
C LYS A 187 17.07 -15.53 -15.98
N GLU A 188 17.08 -14.69 -17.01
CA GLU A 188 18.14 -14.66 -18.02
C GLU A 188 19.50 -14.31 -17.39
N GLN A 189 19.54 -13.30 -16.52
CA GLN A 189 20.79 -12.90 -15.85
C GLN A 189 21.31 -13.98 -14.89
N ILE A 190 20.43 -14.64 -14.13
CA ILE A 190 20.81 -15.78 -13.28
C ILE A 190 21.35 -16.93 -14.14
N SER A 191 20.69 -17.25 -15.26
CA SER A 191 21.09 -18.36 -16.14
C SER A 191 22.46 -18.09 -16.78
N GLN A 192 22.72 -16.84 -17.16
CA GLN A 192 24.04 -16.42 -17.65
C GLN A 192 25.11 -16.63 -16.57
N LEU A 193 24.89 -16.11 -15.35
CA LEU A 193 25.83 -16.26 -14.23
C LEU A 193 26.19 -17.72 -13.97
N MET A 194 25.18 -18.59 -13.85
CA MET A 194 25.37 -20.04 -13.62
C MET A 194 26.15 -20.71 -14.78
N SER A 195 25.90 -20.30 -16.03
CA SER A 195 26.62 -20.84 -17.19
C SER A 195 28.10 -20.43 -17.24
N TYR A 196 28.46 -19.27 -16.69
CA TYR A 196 29.86 -18.83 -16.59
C TYR A 196 30.61 -19.63 -15.52
N GLU A 197 30.00 -19.80 -14.34
CA GLU A 197 30.60 -20.60 -13.26
C GLU A 197 30.88 -22.05 -13.70
N GLN A 198 29.97 -22.63 -14.49
CA GLN A 198 30.13 -24.01 -14.94
C GLN A 198 31.26 -24.18 -15.98
N ARG A 199 31.59 -23.13 -16.75
CA ARG A 199 32.73 -23.12 -17.69
C ARG A 199 34.06 -22.93 -16.97
N SER A 200 34.09 -22.08 -15.94
CA SER A 200 35.31 -21.82 -15.15
C SER A 200 35.75 -22.97 -14.26
N ILE A 201 34.86 -23.95 -13.99
CA ILE A 201 35.19 -25.17 -13.22
C ILE A 201 35.73 -26.28 -14.14
N SER A 202 35.50 -26.16 -15.46
CA SER A 202 35.89 -27.17 -16.47
C SER A 202 37.20 -26.85 -17.22
N GLU A 203 37.85 -25.74 -16.91
CA GLU A 203 39.21 -25.38 -17.34
C GLU A 203 40.21 -25.59 -16.19
#